data_AF-A0A0F9BXI8-F1
#
_entry.id   AF-A0A0F9BXI8-F1
#
_cell.length_a   1.000
_cell.length_b   1.000
_cell.length_c   1.000
_cell.angle_alpha   90.00
_cell.angle_beta   90.00
_cell.angle_gamma   90.00
#
_symmetry.space_group_name_H-M   'P 1'
#
loop_
_entity.id
_entity.type
_entity.pdbx_description
1 polymer ?
#
loop_
_entity_poly.entity_id
_entity_poly.type
_entity_poly.pdbx_seq_one_letter_code
_entity_poly.pdbx_strand_id
1 'polypeptide(L)'
;MLSFLEVIDRTETGQLMSDQDYYLKLYVPELKNIIQKYKIKYNPDTPLPSDDALADTVFEAAVDFFSRVGAYCPDTSRVLRFTKEEILQAASEAPSESTFGEGPDRKVMRSRKPDDHTPPWYHC
;
A
#
# COMPACT_ATOMS: atom_id res chain seq x y z
N MET A 1 -16.96 -3.87 -0.54
CA MET A 1 -15.86 -4.72 -0.99
C MET A 1 -15.57 -4.35 -2.42
N LEU A 2 -14.42 -3.73 -2.65
CA LEU A 2 -13.92 -3.45 -3.99
C LEU A 2 -13.57 -4.78 -4.67
N SER A 3 -14.26 -5.11 -5.75
CA SER A 3 -14.05 -6.37 -6.46
C SER A 3 -12.97 -6.23 -7.54
N PHE A 4 -12.38 -7.36 -7.93
CA PHE A 4 -11.42 -7.41 -9.02
C PHE A 4 -11.99 -6.84 -10.33
N LEU A 5 -13.27 -7.12 -10.64
CA LEU A 5 -13.91 -6.63 -11.86
C LEU A 5 -14.13 -5.11 -11.83
N GLU A 6 -14.43 -4.53 -10.67
CA GLU A 6 -14.52 -3.06 -10.52
C GLU A 6 -13.15 -2.39 -10.72
N VAL A 7 -12.06 -3.03 -10.28
CA VAL A 7 -10.71 -2.52 -10.55
C VAL A 7 -10.43 -2.57 -12.05
N ILE A 8 -10.80 -3.65 -12.75
CA ILE A 8 -10.69 -3.73 -14.21
C ILE A 8 -11.51 -2.64 -14.90
N ASP A 9 -12.77 -2.43 -14.51
CA ASP A 9 -13.61 -1.38 -15.12
C ASP A 9 -12.97 0.01 -14.96
N ARG A 10 -12.35 0.28 -13.80
CA ARG A 10 -11.60 1.53 -13.56
C ARG A 10 -10.34 1.65 -14.43
N THR A 11 -9.72 0.56 -14.90
CA THR A 11 -8.60 0.66 -15.86
C THR A 11 -9.08 1.18 -17.20
N GLU A 12 -10.36 1.01 -17.58
CA GLU A 12 -10.92 1.49 -18.84
C GLU A 12 -11.58 2.88 -18.71
N THR A 13 -12.20 3.15 -17.57
CA THR A 13 -12.98 4.38 -17.32
C THR A 13 -12.22 5.47 -16.55
N GLY A 14 -11.10 5.12 -15.91
CA GLY A 14 -10.28 6.02 -15.09
C GLY A 14 -9.74 7.24 -15.84
N GLN A 15 -9.20 8.22 -15.12
CA GLN A 15 -8.73 9.47 -15.73
C GLN A 15 -7.55 9.20 -16.69
N LEU A 16 -7.68 9.56 -17.96
CA LEU A 16 -6.58 9.47 -18.93
C LEU A 16 -5.46 10.44 -18.56
N MET A 17 -4.23 9.93 -18.44
CA MET A 17 -3.06 10.69 -18.04
C MET A 17 -1.81 9.97 -18.56
N SER A 18 -0.79 10.70 -19.03
CA SER A 18 0.49 10.06 -19.35
C SER A 18 1.22 9.64 -18.08
N ASP A 19 2.13 8.68 -18.20
CA ASP A 19 3.01 8.24 -17.12
C ASP A 19 3.81 9.42 -16.52
N GLN A 20 4.41 10.24 -17.38
CA GLN A 20 5.19 11.40 -16.98
C GLN A 20 4.33 12.42 -16.20
N ASP A 21 3.09 12.67 -16.66
CA ASP A 21 2.19 13.59 -15.96
C ASP A 21 1.72 13.01 -14.63
N TYR A 22 1.44 11.71 -14.57
CA TYR A 22 1.11 11.02 -13.34
C TYR A 22 2.21 11.19 -12.30
N TYR A 23 3.47 10.94 -12.66
CA TYR A 23 4.57 11.08 -11.71
C TYR A 23 4.87 12.53 -11.33
N LEU A 24 5.02 13.42 -12.32
CA LEU A 24 5.52 14.77 -12.09
C LEU A 24 4.44 15.74 -11.58
N LYS A 25 3.19 15.59 -12.04
CA LYS A 25 2.10 16.54 -11.74
C LYS A 25 1.17 16.06 -10.62
N LEU A 26 1.10 14.76 -10.37
CA LEU A 26 0.21 14.19 -9.35
C LEU A 26 0.98 13.52 -8.21
N TYR A 27 1.74 12.46 -8.49
CA TYR A 27 2.34 11.61 -7.46
C TYR A 27 3.36 12.36 -6.59
N VAL A 28 4.38 12.97 -7.20
CA VAL A 28 5.44 13.67 -6.47
C VAL A 28 4.91 14.88 -5.69
N PRO A 29 4.06 15.76 -6.25
CA PRO A 29 3.48 16.87 -5.49
C PRO A 29 2.64 16.40 -4.29
N GLU A 30 1.74 15.43 -4.48
CA GLU A 30 0.91 14.93 -3.38
C GLU A 30 1.75 14.24 -2.30
N LEU A 31 2.82 13.52 -2.67
CA LEU A 31 3.72 12.90 -1.71
C LEU A 31 4.39 13.96 -0.82
N LYS A 32 4.88 15.05 -1.42
CA LYS A 32 5.45 16.18 -0.65
C LYS A 32 4.42 16.82 0.27
N ASN A 33 3.19 17.04 -0.23
CA ASN A 33 2.10 17.60 0.55
C ASN A 33 1.76 16.72 1.77
N ILE A 34 1.70 15.41 1.59
CA ILE A 34 1.40 14.45 2.67
C ILE A 34 2.54 14.41 3.70
N ILE A 35 3.79 14.31 3.26
CA ILE A 35 4.95 14.33 4.16
C ILE A 35 4.94 15.59 5.04
N GLN A 36 4.66 16.75 4.45
CA GLN A 36 4.55 18.01 5.18
C GLN A 36 3.34 18.04 6.12
N LYS A 37 2.15 17.61 5.65
CA LYS A 37 0.91 17.59 6.42
C LYS A 37 1.02 16.73 7.69
N TYR A 38 1.62 15.55 7.56
CA TYR A 38 1.77 14.58 8.66
C TYR A 38 3.11 14.73 9.40
N LYS A 39 3.95 15.68 9.00
CA LYS A 39 5.27 15.97 9.61
C LYS A 39 6.17 14.73 9.73
N ILE A 40 6.11 13.86 8.73
CA ILE A 40 6.89 12.61 8.71
C ILE A 40 8.35 12.96 8.46
N LYS A 41 9.24 12.49 9.35
CA LYS A 41 10.68 12.72 9.24
C LYS A 41 11.44 11.42 9.47
N TYR A 42 12.32 11.09 8.54
CA TYR A 42 13.25 9.99 8.69
C TYR A 42 14.37 10.33 9.68
N ASN A 43 14.67 9.40 10.59
CA ASN A 43 15.79 9.48 11.52
C ASN A 43 16.84 8.39 11.17
N PRO A 44 18.03 8.75 10.65
CA PRO A 44 19.06 7.76 10.31
C PRO A 44 19.64 7.03 11.53
N ASP A 45 19.59 7.62 12.72
CA ASP A 45 20.07 7.00 13.95
C ASP A 45 19.10 5.92 14.48
N THR A 46 17.86 5.91 13.97
CA THR A 46 16.82 4.95 14.34
C THR A 46 16.05 4.52 13.09
N PRO A 47 16.68 3.74 12.20
CA PRO A 47 16.08 3.34 10.93
C PRO A 47 14.85 2.43 11.10
N LEU A 48 14.75 1.73 12.23
CA LEU A 48 13.58 0.96 12.65
C LEU A 48 13.06 1.55 13.98
N PRO A 49 12.20 2.57 13.93
CA PRO A 49 11.65 3.19 15.14
C PRO A 49 10.64 2.27 15.83
N SER A 50 10.71 2.20 17.16
CA SER A 50 9.71 1.55 18.03
C SER A 50 8.74 2.60 18.59
N ASP A 51 8.16 3.41 17.70
CA ASP A 51 7.21 4.48 18.04
C ASP A 51 5.86 4.18 17.38
N ASP A 52 4.91 3.71 18.19
CA ASP A 52 3.58 3.32 17.73
C ASP A 52 2.81 4.51 17.15
N ALA A 53 2.97 5.71 17.72
CA ALA A 53 2.30 6.91 17.22
C ALA A 53 2.83 7.32 15.84
N LEU A 54 4.13 7.14 15.61
CA LEU A 54 4.72 7.31 14.27
C LEU A 54 4.19 6.25 13.29
N ALA A 55 4.06 4.99 13.71
CA ALA A 55 3.52 3.93 12.86
C ALA A 55 2.07 4.23 12.42
N ASP A 56 1.21 4.63 13.35
CA ASP A 56 -0.17 5.05 13.08
C ASP A 56 -0.21 6.26 12.13
N THR A 57 0.63 7.27 12.41
CA THR A 57 0.73 8.48 11.58
C THR A 57 1.12 8.15 10.14
N VAL A 58 2.09 7.24 9.95
CA VAL A 58 2.54 6.81 8.62
C VAL A 58 1.43 6.03 7.90
N PHE A 59 0.71 5.17 8.60
CA PHE A 59 -0.42 4.42 8.04
C PHE A 59 -1.54 5.37 7.57
N GLU A 60 -1.96 6.31 8.41
CA GLU A 60 -2.96 7.31 8.05
C GLU A 60 -2.53 8.18 6.86
N ALA A 61 -1.26 8.59 6.85
CA ALA A 61 -0.67 9.36 5.77
C ALA A 61 -0.66 8.57 4.45
N ALA A 62 -0.36 7.26 4.50
CA ALA A 62 -0.39 6.39 3.33
C ALA A 62 -1.80 6.23 2.76
N VAL A 63 -2.82 6.06 3.62
CA VAL A 63 -4.23 6.00 3.20
C VAL A 63 -4.68 7.33 2.59
N ASP A 64 -4.34 8.47 3.21
CA ASP A 64 -4.64 9.80 2.67
C ASP A 64 -3.94 10.01 1.32
N PHE A 65 -2.66 9.68 1.22
CA PHE A 65 -1.88 9.77 -0.01
C PHE A 65 -2.50 8.93 -1.13
N PHE A 66 -2.72 7.64 -0.89
CA PHE A 66 -3.22 6.73 -1.92
C PHE A 66 -4.62 7.11 -2.39
N SER A 67 -5.50 7.60 -1.49
CA SER A 67 -6.81 8.13 -1.88
C SER A 67 -6.73 9.33 -2.85
N ARG A 68 -5.62 10.09 -2.80
CA ARG A 68 -5.39 11.28 -3.63
C ARG A 68 -4.58 11.04 -4.88
N VAL A 69 -3.80 9.96 -4.98
CA VAL A 69 -3.00 9.63 -6.18
C VAL A 69 -3.53 8.44 -6.95
N GLY A 70 -4.17 7.49 -6.27
CA GLY A 70 -4.69 6.29 -6.91
C GLY A 70 -3.58 5.37 -7.44
N ALA A 71 -3.94 4.52 -8.40
CA ALA A 71 -3.00 3.65 -9.10
C ALA A 71 -2.99 3.98 -10.60
N TYR A 72 -1.81 4.00 -11.20
CA TYR A 72 -1.66 4.20 -12.64
C TYR A 72 -1.61 2.86 -13.37
N CYS A 73 -2.43 2.69 -14.40
CA CYS A 73 -2.39 1.56 -15.33
C CYS A 73 -1.67 1.97 -16.62
N PRO A 74 -0.45 1.46 -16.88
CA PRO A 74 0.31 1.83 -18.06
C PRO A 74 -0.35 1.39 -19.37
N ASP A 75 -0.98 0.22 -19.38
CA ASP A 75 -1.58 -0.38 -20.57
C ASP A 75 -2.73 0.47 -21.14
N THR A 76 -3.50 1.13 -20.27
CA THR A 76 -4.60 2.01 -20.66
C THR A 76 -4.29 3.50 -20.50
N SER A 77 -3.12 3.84 -19.96
CA SER A 77 -2.69 5.20 -19.60
C SER A 77 -3.73 5.93 -18.74
N ARG A 78 -4.25 5.24 -17.72
CA ARG A 78 -5.31 5.77 -16.85
C ARG A 78 -4.98 5.66 -15.37
N VAL A 79 -5.52 6.60 -14.60
CA VAL A 79 -5.43 6.65 -13.14
C VAL A 79 -6.73 6.17 -12.52
N LEU A 80 -6.62 5.12 -11.72
CA LEU A 80 -7.69 4.52 -10.93
C LEU A 80 -7.72 5.20 -9.56
N ARG A 81 -8.86 5.80 -9.20
CA ARG A 81 -9.05 6.43 -7.88
C ARG A 81 -9.72 5.45 -6.93
N PHE A 82 -9.39 5.55 -5.64
CA PHE A 82 -9.98 4.77 -4.57
C PHE A 82 -10.34 5.67 -3.39
N THR A 83 -11.48 5.41 -2.74
CA THR A 83 -11.84 6.15 -1.53
C THR A 83 -11.08 5.61 -0.33
N LYS A 84 -11.02 6.38 0.77
CA LYS A 84 -10.35 5.92 1.99
C LYS A 84 -11.02 4.68 2.56
N GLU A 85 -12.33 4.60 2.46
CA GLU A 85 -13.14 3.48 2.93
C GLU A 85 -12.82 2.22 2.13
N GLU A 86 -12.68 2.31 0.80
CA GLU A 86 -12.26 1.18 -0.04
C GLU A 86 -10.88 0.67 0.34
N ILE A 87 -9.93 1.59 0.58
CA ILE A 87 -8.55 1.27 0.95
C ILE A 87 -8.50 0.57 2.31
N LEU A 88 -9.18 1.13 3.31
CA LEU A 88 -9.23 0.58 4.67
C LEU A 88 -9.96 -0.76 4.70
N GLN A 89 -11.06 -0.89 3.95
CA GLN A 89 -11.77 -2.15 3.81
C GLN A 89 -10.84 -3.23 3.23
N ALA A 90 -10.18 -2.95 2.10
CA ALA A 90 -9.27 -3.90 1.46
C ALA A 90 -8.10 -4.29 2.38
N ALA A 91 -7.54 -3.33 3.13
CA ALA A 91 -6.47 -3.60 4.09
C ALA A 91 -6.94 -4.52 5.24
N SER A 92 -8.18 -4.35 5.71
CA SER A 92 -8.75 -5.17 6.79
C SER A 92 -9.08 -6.61 6.35
N GLU A 93 -9.31 -6.81 5.04
CA GLU A 93 -9.65 -8.10 4.45
C GLU A 93 -8.39 -8.90 4.02
N ALA A 94 -7.19 -8.32 4.17
CA ALA A 94 -5.95 -8.98 3.81
C ALA A 94 -5.74 -10.27 4.65
N PRO A 95 -5.38 -11.40 4.01
CA PRO A 95 -5.19 -12.65 4.72
C PRO A 95 -4.03 -12.55 5.72
N SER A 96 -4.23 -13.04 6.95
CA SER A 96 -3.20 -13.05 7.99
C SER A 96 -2.13 -14.13 7.79
N GLU A 97 -2.46 -15.16 7.00
CA GLU A 97 -1.61 -16.28 6.63
C GLU A 97 -1.98 -16.86 5.26
N SER A 98 -1.03 -17.55 4.64
CA SER A 98 -1.20 -18.31 3.41
C SER A 98 -0.38 -19.60 3.50
N THR A 99 -0.83 -20.66 2.83
CA THR A 99 -0.15 -21.96 2.83
C THR A 99 0.55 -22.18 1.49
N PHE A 100 1.84 -22.49 1.54
CA PHE A 100 2.68 -22.78 0.39
C PHE A 100 3.16 -24.23 0.43
N GLY A 101 3.39 -24.81 -0.75
CA GLY A 101 3.87 -26.18 -0.90
C GLY A 101 2.80 -27.24 -0.66
N GLU A 102 3.20 -28.50 -0.82
CA GLU A 102 2.32 -29.67 -0.71
C GLU A 102 3.00 -30.80 0.05
N GLY A 103 2.20 -31.76 0.55
CA GLY A 103 2.71 -32.92 1.26
C GLY A 103 3.66 -32.55 2.41
N PRO A 104 4.83 -33.20 2.54
CA PRO A 104 5.84 -32.89 3.55
C PRO A 104 6.44 -31.47 3.46
N ASP A 105 6.37 -30.83 2.29
CA ASP A 105 6.92 -29.48 2.05
C ASP A 105 5.89 -28.37 2.30
N ARG A 106 4.64 -28.73 2.63
CA ARG A 106 3.58 -27.77 2.96
C ARG A 106 3.96 -27.00 4.22
N LYS A 107 3.99 -25.67 4.12
CA LYS A 107 4.24 -24.77 5.25
C LYS A 107 3.36 -23.53 5.20
N VAL A 108 3.07 -22.98 6.38
CA VAL A 108 2.26 -21.77 6.54
C VAL A 108 3.18 -20.55 6.60
N MET A 109 2.99 -19.61 5.67
CA MET A 109 3.52 -18.26 5.74
C MET A 109 2.51 -17.39 6.49
N ARG A 110 2.94 -16.75 7.58
CA ARG A 110 2.09 -15.88 8.40
C ARG A 110 2.74 -14.52 8.61
N SER A 111 1.90 -13.53 8.89
CA SER A 111 2.36 -12.23 9.39
C SER A 111 3.12 -12.38 10.72
N ARG A 112 4.13 -11.54 10.94
CA ARG A 112 4.88 -11.44 12.20
C ARG A 112 4.62 -10.07 12.83
N LYS A 113 4.54 -10.04 14.15
CA LYS A 113 4.47 -8.77 14.90
C LYS A 113 5.88 -8.26 15.21
N PRO A 114 6.04 -6.96 15.55
CA PRO A 114 7.25 -6.48 16.21
C PRO A 114 7.59 -7.40 17.40
N ASP A 115 8.88 -7.65 17.60
CA ASP A 115 9.44 -8.52 18.65
C ASP A 115 9.06 -10.03 18.60
N ASP A 116 8.39 -10.48 17.53
CA ASP A 116 8.14 -11.92 17.33
C ASP A 116 9.46 -12.66 17.04
N HIS A 117 9.81 -13.64 17.87
CA HIS A 117 11.05 -14.43 17.72
C HIS A 117 10.96 -15.56 16.67
N THR A 118 9.80 -15.77 16.05
CA THR A 118 9.65 -16.80 15.03
C THR A 118 10.45 -16.43 13.77
N PRO A 119 11.21 -17.36 13.17
CA PRO A 119 11.96 -17.08 11.96
C PRO A 119 11.06 -16.58 10.82
N PRO A 120 11.54 -15.67 9.96
CA PRO A 120 10.79 -15.25 8.78
C PRO A 120 10.57 -16.44 7.83
N TRP A 121 9.58 -16.30 6.95
CA TRP A 121 9.45 -17.18 5.80
C TRP A 121 10.69 -17.04 4.91
N TYR A 122 11.35 -18.16 4.63
CA TYR A 122 12.45 -18.22 3.66
C TYR A 122 11.87 -18.65 2.33
N HIS A 123 11.76 -17.71 1.40
CA HIS A 123 11.40 -18.03 0.03
C HIS A 123 12.60 -18.73 -0.62
N CYS A 124 12.50 -20.05 -0.77
CA CYS A 124 13.41 -20.84 -1.58
C CYS A 124 13.12 -20.68 -3.07
#